data_AF-A0A3R8QHY6-F1
#
_entry.id   AF-A0A3R8QHY6-F1
#
_cell.length_a   1.000
_cell.length_b   1.000
_cell.length_c   1.000
_cell.angle_alpha   90.00
_cell.angle_beta   90.00
_cell.angle_gamma   90.00
#
_symmetry.space_group_name_H-M   'P 1'
#
loop_
_entity.id
_entity.type
_entity.pdbx_description
1 polymer ?
#
loop_
_entity_poly.entity_id
_entity_poly.type
_entity_poly.pdbx_seq_one_letter_code
_entity_poly.pdbx_strand_id
1 'polypeptide(L)'
;MHAWGWILLLALVAAAAVGRQLYRYPGGWKFAFASEYGAARRDLDRARSAVSGLERTARKELAGARGAVDAAATAHRRRVRDAEEHLARLSDPGRGGYRAELGALSLYEHVLAVSTDDFSGDLPLHEIAVRSDHTRTAGHLYLIGPDGRQHLVTYATADIAEEHVRKFVIDIHNAIAAAKSFHRDRPAQLRQAKVDLRRAVNDTSAQENARLRLEQVTARQGSDPRIPAARQDLAAAHDRWQELTGHRPY
;
A
#
# COMPACT_ATOMS: atom_id res chain seq x y z
N MET A 1 3.65 49.98 -8.10
CA MET A 1 4.94 49.57 -7.51
C MET A 1 5.38 48.18 -7.97
N HIS A 2 5.41 47.89 -9.28
CA HIS A 2 5.66 46.52 -9.77
C HIS A 2 6.85 46.37 -10.72
N ALA A 3 7.32 47.43 -11.39
CA ALA A 3 8.45 47.31 -12.33
C ALA A 3 9.80 47.07 -11.62
N TRP A 4 10.04 47.76 -10.49
CA TRP A 4 11.33 47.72 -9.79
C TRP A 4 11.64 46.36 -9.15
N GLY A 5 10.62 45.65 -8.65
CA GLY A 5 10.79 44.30 -8.09
C GLY A 5 11.18 43.26 -9.15
N TRP A 6 10.57 43.34 -10.34
CA TRP A 6 10.94 42.47 -11.47
C TRP A 6 12.33 42.79 -12.02
N ILE A 7 12.70 44.08 -12.09
CA ILE A 7 14.05 44.49 -12.50
C ILE A 7 15.10 43.94 -11.53
N LEU A 8 14.88 44.04 -10.22
CA LEU A 8 15.80 43.48 -9.21
C LEU A 8 15.91 41.95 -9.31
N LEU A 9 14.80 41.24 -9.49
CA LEU A 9 14.80 39.78 -9.59
C LEU A 9 15.52 39.31 -10.86
N LEU A 10 15.28 39.97 -12.00
CA LEU A 10 16.01 39.71 -13.25
C LEU A 10 17.51 40.01 -13.11
N ALA A 11 17.87 41.12 -12.45
CA ALA A 11 19.27 41.46 -12.19
C ALA A 11 19.95 40.40 -11.30
N LEU A 12 19.25 39.87 -10.30
CA LEU A 12 19.78 38.85 -9.40
C LEU A 12 19.96 37.50 -10.09
N VAL A 13 19.00 37.10 -10.94
CA VAL A 13 19.12 35.90 -11.79
C VAL A 13 20.27 36.06 -12.79
N ALA A 14 20.43 37.23 -13.40
CA ALA A 14 21.52 37.53 -14.32
C ALA A 14 22.89 37.48 -13.61
N ALA A 15 23.00 38.11 -12.43
CA ALA A 15 24.21 38.07 -11.63
C ALA A 15 24.58 36.64 -11.20
N ALA A 16 23.59 35.84 -10.78
CA ALA A 16 23.79 34.43 -10.45
C ALA A 16 24.22 33.60 -11.67
N ALA A 17 23.62 33.84 -12.85
CA ALA A 17 24.00 33.17 -14.09
C ALA A 17 25.43 33.53 -14.51
N VAL A 18 25.81 34.80 -14.44
CA VAL A 18 27.18 35.28 -14.72
C VAL A 18 28.18 34.68 -13.72
N GLY A 19 27.86 34.70 -12.43
CA GLY A 19 28.70 34.07 -11.40
C GLY A 19 28.88 32.57 -11.63
N ARG A 20 27.81 31.86 -11.98
CA ARG A 20 27.86 30.44 -12.35
C ARG A 20 28.72 30.20 -13.60
N GLN A 21 28.64 31.08 -14.60
CA GLN A 21 29.43 30.98 -15.82
C GLN A 21 30.93 31.17 -15.51
N LEU A 22 31.29 32.19 -14.74
CA LEU A 22 32.68 32.44 -14.32
C LEU A 22 33.23 31.31 -13.44
N TYR A 23 32.40 30.73 -12.57
CA TYR A 23 32.78 29.57 -11.77
C TYR A 23 33.02 28.32 -12.64
N ARG A 24 32.20 28.11 -13.67
CA ARG A 24 32.33 26.95 -14.57
C ARG A 24 33.48 27.04 -15.57
N TYR A 25 33.89 28.25 -15.93
CA TYR A 25 34.95 28.51 -16.90
C TYR A 25 35.93 29.55 -16.34
N PRO A 26 36.84 29.13 -15.44
CA PRO A 26 37.82 30.03 -14.85
C PRO A 26 38.86 30.49 -15.89
N GLY A 27 39.54 31.60 -15.60
CA GLY A 27 40.49 32.26 -16.51
C GLY A 27 40.11 33.70 -16.87
N GLY A 28 38.91 34.16 -16.47
CA GLY A 28 38.44 35.53 -16.66
C GLY A 28 37.35 35.69 -17.72
N TRP A 29 36.84 36.92 -17.86
CA TRP A 29 35.68 37.23 -18.70
C TRP A 29 35.85 36.84 -20.16
N LYS A 30 37.08 36.98 -20.71
CA LYS A 30 37.38 36.61 -22.09
C LYS A 30 37.08 35.13 -22.33
N PHE A 31 37.53 34.23 -21.46
CA PHE A 31 37.33 32.79 -21.61
C PHE A 31 35.89 32.35 -21.29
N ALA A 32 35.25 33.00 -20.31
CA ALA A 32 33.89 32.68 -19.90
C ALA A 32 32.82 33.09 -20.91
N PHE A 33 33.07 34.14 -21.73
CA PHE A 33 32.05 34.73 -22.62
C PHE A 33 32.47 34.85 -24.10
N ALA A 34 33.74 35.09 -24.43
CA ALA A 34 34.13 35.39 -25.82
C ALA A 34 33.92 34.19 -26.76
N SER A 35 33.45 34.47 -27.98
CA SER A 35 33.14 33.47 -29.01
C SER A 35 34.35 32.63 -29.42
N GLU A 36 35.55 33.22 -29.38
CA GLU A 36 36.84 32.56 -29.66
C GLU A 36 37.04 31.28 -28.81
N TYR A 37 36.67 31.32 -27.53
CA TYR A 37 36.76 30.17 -26.62
C TYR A 37 35.49 29.32 -26.58
N GLY A 38 34.51 29.59 -27.45
CA GLY A 38 33.25 28.85 -27.50
C GLY A 38 33.45 27.36 -27.80
N ALA A 39 34.43 27.00 -28.62
CA ALA A 39 34.76 25.60 -28.91
C ALA A 39 35.29 24.87 -27.67
N ALA A 40 36.21 25.48 -26.92
CA ALA A 40 36.76 24.94 -25.68
C ALA A 40 35.70 24.78 -24.59
N ARG A 41 34.79 25.76 -24.43
CA ARG A 41 33.66 25.67 -23.50
C ARG A 41 32.73 24.50 -23.84
N ARG A 42 32.38 24.36 -25.13
CA ARG A 42 31.54 23.26 -25.60
C ARG A 42 32.18 21.89 -25.40
N ASP A 43 33.50 21.79 -25.55
CA ASP A 43 34.23 20.55 -25.30
C ASP A 43 34.16 20.13 -23.83
N LEU A 44 34.42 21.07 -22.92
CA LEU A 44 34.32 20.87 -21.48
C LEU A 44 32.89 20.48 -21.06
N ASP A 45 31.88 21.16 -21.60
CA ASP A 45 30.47 20.83 -21.32
C ASP A 45 30.06 19.48 -21.85
N ARG A 46 30.56 19.09 -23.04
CA ARG A 46 30.31 17.77 -23.62
C ARG A 46 30.87 16.69 -22.71
N ALA A 47 32.11 16.84 -22.24
CA ALA A 47 32.74 15.89 -21.33
C ALA A 47 32.00 15.80 -19.98
N ARG A 48 31.62 16.94 -19.38
CA ARG A 48 30.82 16.99 -18.14
C ARG A 48 29.45 16.32 -18.32
N SER A 49 28.79 16.59 -19.43
CA SER A 49 27.47 16.03 -19.75
C SER A 49 27.55 14.52 -20.00
N ALA A 50 28.63 14.04 -20.62
CA ALA A 50 28.87 12.61 -20.82
C ALA A 50 29.00 11.87 -19.49
N VAL A 51 29.86 12.34 -18.57
CA VAL A 51 30.02 11.73 -17.24
C VAL A 51 28.71 11.77 -16.46
N SER A 52 28.12 12.96 -16.31
CA SER A 52 26.90 13.11 -15.50
C SER A 52 25.71 12.35 -16.09
N GLY A 53 25.58 12.25 -17.41
CA GLY A 53 24.57 11.46 -18.10
C GLY A 53 24.71 9.96 -17.82
N LEU A 54 25.93 9.43 -17.91
CA LEU A 54 26.23 8.02 -17.60
C LEU A 54 25.99 7.71 -16.11
N GLU A 55 26.52 8.52 -15.20
CA GLU A 55 26.34 8.31 -13.76
C GLU A 55 24.88 8.43 -13.33
N ARG A 56 24.12 9.36 -13.92
CA ARG A 56 22.68 9.48 -13.65
C ARG A 56 21.93 8.25 -14.14
N THR A 57 22.27 7.72 -15.30
CA THR A 57 21.66 6.51 -15.86
C THR A 57 21.96 5.30 -14.97
N ALA A 58 23.22 5.11 -14.59
CA ALA A 58 23.63 4.04 -13.68
C ALA A 58 22.92 4.13 -12.33
N ARG A 59 22.86 5.33 -11.71
CA ARG A 59 22.14 5.56 -10.46
C ARG A 59 20.66 5.26 -10.57
N LYS A 60 19.99 5.72 -11.63
CA LYS A 60 18.55 5.47 -11.84
C LYS A 60 18.27 3.99 -11.97
N GLU A 61 19.10 3.26 -12.70
CA GLU A 61 18.95 1.83 -12.88
C GLU A 61 19.16 1.05 -11.57
N LEU A 62 20.21 1.39 -10.81
CA LEU A 62 20.47 0.77 -9.51
C LEU A 62 19.34 1.06 -8.51
N ALA A 63 18.84 2.31 -8.49
CA ALA A 63 17.69 2.68 -7.68
C ALA A 63 16.43 1.91 -8.08
N GLY A 64 16.20 1.71 -9.39
CA GLY A 64 15.10 0.89 -9.89
C GLY A 64 15.21 -0.58 -9.46
N ALA A 65 16.41 -1.16 -9.51
CA ALA A 65 16.65 -2.53 -9.07
C ALA A 65 16.45 -2.70 -7.55
N ARG A 66 16.93 -1.75 -6.73
CA ARG A 66 16.68 -1.73 -5.28
C ARG A 66 15.19 -1.58 -4.97
N GLY A 67 14.51 -0.65 -5.65
CA GLY A 67 13.07 -0.47 -5.50
C GLY A 67 12.27 -1.73 -5.86
N ALA A 68 12.73 -2.51 -6.85
CA ALA A 68 12.11 -3.79 -7.17
C ALA A 68 12.25 -4.82 -6.04
N VAL A 69 13.39 -4.87 -5.35
CA VAL A 69 13.59 -5.73 -4.17
C VAL A 69 12.64 -5.33 -3.04
N ASP A 70 12.54 -4.03 -2.74
CA ASP A 70 11.67 -3.53 -1.68
C ASP A 70 10.18 -3.76 -1.99
N ALA A 71 9.80 -3.58 -3.26
CA ALA A 71 8.46 -3.86 -3.74
C ALA A 71 8.12 -5.35 -3.62
N ALA A 72 9.03 -6.24 -4.04
CA ALA A 72 8.83 -7.69 -3.93
C ALA A 72 8.71 -8.12 -2.45
N ALA A 73 9.53 -7.58 -1.56
CA ALA A 73 9.46 -7.86 -0.14
C ALA A 73 8.16 -7.35 0.51
N THR A 74 7.70 -6.17 0.11
CA THR A 74 6.43 -5.62 0.58
C THR A 74 5.24 -6.41 0.07
N ALA A 75 5.26 -6.83 -1.20
CA ALA A 75 4.22 -7.67 -1.77
C ALA A 75 4.14 -9.04 -1.06
N HIS A 76 5.28 -9.67 -0.79
CA HIS A 76 5.34 -10.92 -0.03
C HIS A 76 4.75 -10.77 1.37
N ARG A 77 5.18 -9.74 2.14
CA ARG A 77 4.63 -9.46 3.48
C ARG A 77 3.12 -9.25 3.47
N ARG A 78 2.60 -8.54 2.45
CA ARG A 78 1.15 -8.36 2.29
C ARG A 78 0.44 -9.69 2.06
N ARG A 79 0.93 -10.54 1.15
CA ARG A 79 0.33 -11.87 0.91
C ARG A 79 0.28 -12.73 2.17
N VAL A 80 1.37 -12.75 2.94
CA VAL A 80 1.42 -13.49 4.21
C VAL A 80 0.39 -12.94 5.18
N ARG A 81 0.38 -11.63 5.41
CA ARG A 81 -0.59 -10.98 6.30
C ARG A 81 -2.03 -11.23 5.88
N ASP A 82 -2.35 -11.10 4.60
CA ASP A 82 -3.71 -11.30 4.09
C ASP A 82 -4.16 -12.77 4.30
N ALA A 83 -3.24 -13.73 4.17
CA ALA A 83 -3.49 -15.13 4.48
C ALA A 83 -3.64 -15.40 6.00
N GLU A 84 -2.83 -14.75 6.84
CA GLU A 84 -2.96 -14.80 8.30
C GLU A 84 -4.29 -14.23 8.77
N GLU A 85 -4.69 -13.07 8.24
CA GLU A 85 -5.97 -12.43 8.54
C GLU A 85 -7.14 -13.30 8.09
N HIS A 86 -7.05 -13.93 6.92
CA HIS A 86 -8.07 -14.87 6.47
C HIS A 86 -8.19 -16.08 7.41
N LEU A 87 -7.05 -16.66 7.81
CA LEU A 87 -7.02 -17.74 8.79
C LEU A 87 -7.58 -17.31 10.14
N ALA A 88 -7.26 -16.11 10.61
CA ALA A 88 -7.77 -15.54 11.85
C ALA A 88 -9.29 -15.38 11.80
N ARG A 89 -9.84 -14.79 10.72
CA ARG A 89 -11.29 -14.65 10.52
C ARG A 89 -12.03 -15.99 10.52
N LEU A 90 -11.43 -17.03 9.94
CA LEU A 90 -11.99 -18.37 10.00
C LEU A 90 -11.83 -19.03 11.37
N SER A 91 -10.79 -18.68 12.14
CA SER A 91 -10.50 -19.27 13.45
C SER A 91 -11.31 -18.64 14.57
N ASP A 92 -11.62 -17.35 14.44
CA ASP A 92 -12.52 -16.63 15.32
C ASP A 92 -13.36 -15.63 14.47
N PRO A 93 -14.54 -16.04 14.01
CA PRO A 93 -15.38 -15.19 13.16
C PRO A 93 -16.08 -14.06 13.94
N GLY A 94 -16.06 -14.10 15.28
CA GLY A 94 -16.78 -13.16 16.14
C GLY A 94 -18.28 -13.08 15.81
N ARG A 95 -18.88 -11.90 15.96
CA ARG A 95 -20.28 -11.64 15.60
C ARG A 95 -20.50 -11.61 14.08
N GLY A 96 -19.48 -11.22 13.33
CA GLY A 96 -19.56 -10.85 11.92
C GLY A 96 -20.31 -9.52 11.69
N GLY A 97 -20.74 -9.28 10.45
CA GLY A 97 -21.44 -8.06 10.08
C GLY A 97 -22.84 -7.93 10.72
N TYR A 98 -23.23 -6.72 11.09
CA TYR A 98 -24.60 -6.40 11.51
C TYR A 98 -25.58 -6.56 10.33
N ARG A 99 -26.76 -7.12 10.59
CA ARG A 99 -27.78 -7.41 9.56
C ARG A 99 -29.08 -6.66 9.79
N ALA A 100 -29.66 -6.79 10.99
CA ALA A 100 -30.98 -6.26 11.30
C ALA A 100 -31.18 -6.15 12.81
N GLU A 101 -32.22 -5.43 13.23
CA GLU A 101 -32.59 -5.25 14.63
C GLU A 101 -34.12 -5.24 14.77
N LEU A 102 -34.59 -5.76 15.91
CA LEU A 102 -35.99 -5.74 16.32
C LEU A 102 -36.07 -5.54 17.85
N GLY A 103 -36.18 -4.29 18.29
CA GLY A 103 -36.20 -3.94 19.72
C GLY A 103 -34.97 -4.49 20.43
N ALA A 104 -35.18 -5.37 21.41
CA ALA A 104 -34.12 -6.02 22.20
C ALA A 104 -33.22 -7.01 21.43
N LEU A 105 -33.47 -7.26 20.15
CA LEU A 105 -32.76 -8.27 19.36
C LEU A 105 -31.97 -7.63 18.24
N SER A 106 -30.67 -7.92 18.18
CA SER A 106 -29.78 -7.52 17.09
C SER A 106 -29.22 -8.75 16.39
N LEU A 107 -29.53 -8.89 15.10
CA LEU A 107 -29.04 -9.98 14.26
C LEU A 107 -27.71 -9.61 13.61
N TYR A 108 -26.70 -10.44 13.85
CA TYR A 108 -25.41 -10.40 13.16
C TYR A 108 -25.24 -11.66 12.28
N GLU A 109 -24.17 -11.72 11.50
CA GLU A 109 -23.88 -12.87 10.62
C GLU A 109 -23.73 -14.21 11.35
N HIS A 110 -23.19 -14.20 12.58
CA HIS A 110 -22.86 -15.42 13.32
C HIS A 110 -23.57 -15.55 14.66
N VAL A 111 -24.12 -14.45 15.18
CA VAL A 111 -24.80 -14.42 16.48
C VAL A 111 -26.11 -13.64 16.41
N LEU A 112 -27.05 -14.00 17.26
CA LEU A 112 -28.19 -13.17 17.65
C LEU A 112 -27.87 -12.56 19.02
N ALA A 113 -27.63 -11.25 19.07
CA ALA A 113 -27.44 -10.55 20.33
C ALA A 113 -28.81 -10.22 20.93
N VAL A 114 -28.99 -10.59 22.19
CA VAL A 114 -30.22 -10.35 22.96
C VAL A 114 -29.90 -9.39 24.08
N SER A 115 -30.77 -8.41 24.29
CA SER A 115 -30.68 -7.45 25.39
C SER A 115 -32.07 -7.21 25.98
N THR A 116 -32.56 -8.18 26.75
CA THR A 116 -33.78 -8.06 27.55
C THR A 116 -33.46 -7.97 29.03
N ASP A 117 -34.44 -7.58 29.84
CA ASP A 117 -34.30 -7.54 31.30
C ASP A 117 -33.97 -8.92 31.90
N ASP A 118 -34.52 -9.98 31.30
CA ASP A 118 -34.34 -11.36 31.76
C ASP A 118 -33.05 -12.03 31.23
N PHE A 119 -32.56 -11.59 30.07
CA PHE A 119 -31.39 -12.17 29.43
C PHE A 119 -30.66 -11.17 28.53
N SER A 120 -29.35 -11.01 28.78
CA SER A 120 -28.46 -10.28 27.91
C SER A 120 -27.27 -11.16 27.52
N GLY A 121 -27.05 -11.36 26.22
CA GLY A 121 -25.97 -12.19 25.73
C GLY A 121 -26.04 -12.49 24.23
N ASP A 122 -24.94 -13.05 23.71
CA ASP A 122 -24.83 -13.45 22.31
C ASP A 122 -25.19 -14.94 22.18
N LEU A 123 -26.17 -15.22 21.32
CA LEU A 123 -26.59 -16.58 20.99
C LEU A 123 -25.99 -17.00 19.64
N PRO A 124 -25.13 -18.05 19.59
CA PRO A 124 -24.54 -18.50 18.34
C PRO A 124 -25.60 -19.05 17.37
N LEU A 125 -25.75 -18.44 16.20
CA LEU A 125 -26.83 -18.78 15.25
C LEU A 125 -26.81 -20.25 14.80
N HIS A 126 -25.63 -20.87 14.76
CA HIS A 126 -25.48 -22.25 14.33
C HIS A 126 -25.99 -23.28 15.35
N GLU A 127 -26.20 -22.88 16.61
CA GLU A 127 -26.62 -23.76 17.71
C GLU A 127 -28.01 -23.46 18.27
N ILE A 128 -28.65 -22.38 17.79
CA ILE A 128 -30.00 -22.02 18.26
C ILE A 128 -31.11 -22.47 17.32
N ALA A 129 -32.32 -22.46 17.86
CA ALA A 129 -33.56 -22.52 17.11
C ALA A 129 -34.49 -21.39 17.52
N VAL A 130 -35.32 -20.93 16.59
CA VAL A 130 -36.29 -19.86 16.84
C VAL A 130 -37.68 -20.33 16.43
N ARG A 131 -38.64 -20.13 17.33
CA ARG A 131 -40.06 -20.34 17.08
C ARG A 131 -40.79 -19.03 17.31
N SER A 132 -41.76 -18.72 16.47
CA SER A 132 -42.65 -17.58 16.69
C SER A 132 -44.09 -18.06 16.88
N ASP A 133 -44.83 -17.34 17.70
CA ASP A 133 -46.27 -17.46 17.85
C ASP A 133 -46.89 -16.06 17.88
N HIS A 134 -48.13 -15.90 17.44
CA HIS A 134 -48.77 -14.60 17.31
C HIS A 134 -50.20 -14.65 17.85
N THR A 135 -50.54 -13.64 18.64
CA THR A 135 -51.90 -13.36 19.10
C THR A 135 -52.41 -12.08 18.44
N ARG A 136 -53.68 -11.73 18.68
CA ARG A 136 -54.24 -10.47 18.15
C ARG A 136 -53.54 -9.21 18.69
N THR A 137 -52.86 -9.31 19.82
CA THR A 137 -52.32 -8.16 20.57
C THR A 137 -50.81 -8.19 20.72
N ALA A 138 -50.15 -9.32 20.45
CA ALA A 138 -48.71 -9.45 20.58
C ALA A 138 -48.12 -10.56 19.70
N GLY A 139 -46.90 -10.34 19.24
CA GLY A 139 -46.02 -11.38 18.71
C GLY A 139 -45.10 -11.92 19.81
N HIS A 140 -44.92 -13.23 19.84
CA HIS A 140 -44.07 -13.94 20.79
C HIS A 140 -42.95 -14.65 20.05
N LEU A 141 -41.71 -14.41 20.46
CA LEU A 141 -40.52 -15.03 19.91
C LEU A 141 -39.82 -15.89 20.96
N TYR A 142 -39.75 -17.19 20.72
CA TYR A 142 -39.07 -18.16 21.55
C TYR A 142 -37.68 -18.44 20.96
N LEU A 143 -36.64 -18.04 21.68
CA LEU A 143 -35.25 -18.32 21.36
C LEU A 143 -34.82 -19.54 22.18
N ILE A 144 -34.44 -20.62 21.51
CA ILE A 144 -33.96 -21.84 22.14
C ILE A 144 -32.44 -21.85 22.05
N GLY A 145 -31.77 -21.71 23.20
CA GLY A 145 -30.32 -21.67 23.31
C GLY A 145 -29.66 -23.05 23.11
N PRO A 146 -28.32 -23.09 23.01
CA PRO A 146 -27.57 -24.33 22.84
C PRO A 146 -27.68 -25.27 24.05
N ASP A 147 -27.96 -24.73 25.23
CA ASP A 147 -28.22 -25.47 26.46
C ASP A 147 -29.66 -26.00 26.57
N GLY A 148 -30.49 -25.76 25.54
CA GLY A 148 -31.89 -26.13 25.48
C GLY A 148 -32.83 -25.19 26.26
N ARG A 149 -32.32 -24.13 26.91
CA ARG A 149 -33.17 -23.16 27.61
C ARG A 149 -33.93 -22.30 26.60
N GLN A 150 -35.14 -21.92 26.99
CA GLN A 150 -36.01 -21.08 26.16
C GLN A 150 -36.09 -19.67 26.74
N HIS A 151 -35.87 -18.66 25.90
CA HIS A 151 -36.04 -17.26 26.23
C HIS A 151 -37.19 -16.69 25.41
N LEU A 152 -38.15 -16.06 26.06
CA LEU A 152 -39.31 -15.44 25.42
C LEU A 152 -39.08 -13.93 25.26
N VAL A 153 -39.24 -13.43 24.05
CA VAL A 153 -39.32 -12.00 23.76
C VAL A 153 -40.71 -11.70 23.24
N THR A 154 -41.39 -10.73 23.85
CA THR A 154 -42.76 -10.35 23.48
C THR A 154 -42.77 -8.94 22.91
N TYR A 155 -43.47 -8.77 21.80
CA TYR A 155 -43.67 -7.48 21.15
C TYR A 155 -45.16 -7.18 21.07
N ALA A 156 -45.61 -6.11 21.72
CA ALA A 156 -46.99 -5.67 21.57
C ALA A 156 -47.21 -5.16 20.15
N THR A 157 -48.34 -5.52 19.53
CA THR A 157 -48.67 -5.08 18.16
C THR A 157 -48.80 -3.56 18.05
N ALA A 158 -49.08 -2.89 19.17
CA ALA A 158 -49.12 -1.43 19.27
C ALA A 158 -47.73 -0.78 19.11
N ASP A 159 -46.67 -1.46 19.55
CA ASP A 159 -45.30 -0.94 19.50
C ASP A 159 -44.59 -1.36 18.21
N ILE A 160 -44.80 -2.60 17.77
CA ILE A 160 -44.17 -3.18 16.59
C ILE A 160 -45.22 -3.95 15.80
N ALA A 161 -45.42 -3.55 14.54
CA ALA A 161 -46.33 -4.24 13.64
C ALA A 161 -45.94 -5.71 13.42
N GLU A 162 -46.93 -6.60 13.38
CA GLU A 162 -46.75 -8.05 13.19
C GLU A 162 -45.92 -8.38 11.94
N GLU A 163 -46.08 -7.62 10.85
CA GLU A 163 -45.30 -7.79 9.63
C GLU A 163 -43.79 -7.65 9.85
N HIS A 164 -43.37 -6.68 10.67
CA HIS A 164 -41.94 -6.49 10.98
C HIS A 164 -41.40 -7.66 11.82
N VAL A 165 -42.18 -8.15 12.78
CA VAL A 165 -41.83 -9.34 13.56
C VAL A 165 -41.68 -10.54 12.61
N ARG A 166 -42.67 -10.79 11.76
CA ARG A 166 -42.66 -11.89 10.78
C ARG A 166 -41.47 -11.83 9.84
N LYS A 167 -41.15 -10.65 9.30
CA LYS A 167 -39.98 -10.45 8.44
C LYS A 167 -38.68 -10.75 9.18
N PHE A 168 -38.53 -10.24 10.40
CA PHE A 168 -37.34 -10.48 11.21
C PHE A 168 -37.17 -11.97 11.55
N VAL A 169 -38.25 -12.70 11.80
CA VAL A 169 -38.20 -14.16 12.00
C VAL A 169 -37.66 -14.88 10.77
N ILE A 170 -38.11 -14.51 9.58
CA ILE A 170 -37.61 -15.05 8.31
C ILE A 170 -36.11 -14.76 8.18
N ASP A 171 -35.68 -13.53 8.48
CA ASP A 171 -34.28 -13.13 8.42
C ASP A 171 -33.42 -13.96 9.40
N ILE A 172 -33.91 -14.21 10.62
CA ILE A 172 -33.24 -15.09 11.58
C ILE A 172 -33.15 -16.52 11.05
N HIS A 173 -34.24 -17.11 10.53
CA HIS A 173 -34.20 -18.49 10.01
C HIS A 173 -33.21 -18.64 8.86
N ASN A 174 -33.17 -17.67 7.95
CA ASN A 174 -32.20 -17.64 6.86
C ASN A 174 -30.76 -17.51 7.40
N ALA A 175 -30.54 -16.64 8.39
CA ALA A 175 -29.24 -16.45 9.02
C ALA A 175 -28.77 -17.71 9.79
N ILE A 176 -29.67 -18.42 10.48
CA ILE A 176 -29.39 -19.71 11.12
C ILE A 176 -28.97 -20.74 10.07
N ALA A 177 -29.68 -20.86 8.96
CA ALA A 177 -29.35 -21.79 7.89
C ALA A 177 -27.96 -21.50 7.28
N ALA A 178 -27.66 -20.22 7.06
CA ALA A 178 -26.35 -19.76 6.60
C ALA A 178 -25.25 -20.06 7.63
N ALA A 179 -25.47 -19.75 8.91
CA ALA A 179 -24.52 -20.01 9.99
C ALA A 179 -24.21 -21.51 10.17
N LYS A 180 -25.23 -22.38 10.06
CA LYS A 180 -25.04 -23.83 10.10
C LYS A 180 -24.21 -24.34 8.92
N SER A 181 -24.47 -23.83 7.71
CA SER A 181 -23.68 -24.19 6.53
C SER A 181 -22.24 -23.71 6.65
N PHE A 182 -22.04 -22.46 7.10
CA PHE A 182 -20.72 -21.91 7.39
C PHE A 182 -19.97 -22.78 8.41
N HIS A 183 -20.60 -23.11 9.55
CA HIS A 183 -19.98 -23.93 10.58
C HIS A 183 -19.60 -25.34 10.08
N ARG A 184 -20.46 -25.97 9.27
CA ARG A 184 -20.19 -27.27 8.65
C ARG A 184 -18.96 -27.22 7.74
N ASP A 185 -18.83 -26.17 6.94
CA ASP A 185 -17.78 -26.08 5.90
C ASP A 185 -16.47 -25.50 6.45
N ARG A 186 -16.53 -24.79 7.59
CA ARG A 186 -15.42 -24.11 8.27
C ARG A 186 -14.19 -24.98 8.53
N PRO A 187 -14.27 -26.25 8.99
CA PRO A 187 -13.08 -27.08 9.20
C PRO A 187 -12.29 -27.33 7.91
N ALA A 188 -12.99 -27.50 6.78
CA ALA A 188 -12.34 -27.66 5.47
C ALA A 188 -11.67 -26.36 5.03
N GLN A 189 -12.38 -25.23 5.17
CA GLN A 189 -11.83 -23.90 4.87
C GLN A 189 -10.60 -23.57 5.73
N LEU A 190 -10.63 -23.90 7.03
CA LEU A 190 -9.47 -23.74 7.93
C LEU A 190 -8.26 -24.56 7.49
N ARG A 191 -8.46 -25.81 7.04
CA ARG A 191 -7.36 -26.62 6.50
C ARG A 191 -6.77 -25.98 5.24
N GLN A 192 -7.64 -25.52 4.34
CA GLN A 192 -7.21 -24.86 3.11
C GLN A 192 -6.45 -23.56 3.39
N ALA A 193 -6.98 -22.70 4.27
CA ALA A 193 -6.33 -21.44 4.66
C ALA A 193 -4.94 -21.65 5.29
N LYS A 194 -4.75 -22.73 6.07
CA LYS A 194 -3.42 -23.10 6.60
C LYS A 194 -2.44 -23.51 5.50
N VAL A 195 -2.91 -24.23 4.48
CA VAL A 195 -2.10 -24.59 3.30
C VAL A 195 -1.73 -23.35 2.52
N ASP A 196 -2.68 -22.43 2.31
CA ASP A 196 -2.46 -21.20 1.58
C ASP A 196 -1.50 -20.25 2.31
N LEU A 197 -1.60 -20.14 3.63
CA LEU A 197 -0.62 -19.41 4.45
C LEU A 197 0.79 -20.01 4.28
N ARG A 198 0.93 -21.35 4.40
CA ARG A 198 2.22 -22.00 4.21
C ARG A 198 2.78 -21.75 2.81
N ARG A 199 1.94 -21.77 1.78
CA ARG A 199 2.33 -21.46 0.41
C ARG A 199 2.79 -20.00 0.29
N ALA A 200 2.05 -19.05 0.86
CA ALA A 200 2.39 -17.63 0.82
C ALA A 200 3.72 -17.33 1.52
N VAL A 201 3.97 -17.96 2.67
CA VAL A 201 5.25 -17.87 3.42
C VAL A 201 6.42 -18.42 2.61
N ASN A 202 6.21 -19.51 1.87
CA ASN A 202 7.27 -20.16 1.09
C ASN A 202 7.47 -19.56 -0.31
N ASP A 203 6.57 -18.71 -0.80
CA ASP A 203 6.68 -18.08 -2.11
C ASP A 203 7.60 -16.83 -2.06
N THR A 204 8.91 -17.10 -2.05
CA THR A 204 10.00 -16.12 -2.05
C THR A 204 10.58 -15.86 -3.44
N SER A 205 10.08 -16.56 -4.46
CA SER A 205 10.61 -16.55 -5.84
C SER A 205 10.77 -15.13 -6.42
N ALA A 206 9.79 -14.25 -6.22
CA ALA A 206 9.85 -12.87 -6.68
C ALA A 206 10.94 -12.04 -5.98
N GLN A 207 11.20 -12.30 -4.70
CA GLN A 207 12.25 -11.62 -3.93
C GLN A 207 13.63 -12.09 -4.40
N GLU A 208 13.79 -13.39 -4.62
CA GLU A 208 15.02 -13.99 -5.15
C GLU A 208 15.35 -13.44 -6.54
N ASN A 209 14.36 -13.43 -7.45
CA ASN A 209 14.52 -12.86 -8.79
C ASN A 209 14.90 -11.37 -8.75
N ALA A 210 14.30 -10.59 -7.85
CA ALA A 210 14.64 -9.18 -7.69
C ALA A 210 16.07 -8.98 -7.15
N ARG A 211 16.53 -9.82 -6.21
CA ARG A 211 17.91 -9.81 -5.70
C ARG A 211 18.91 -10.17 -6.79
N LEU A 212 18.66 -11.24 -7.55
CA LEU A 212 19.49 -11.64 -8.69
C LEU A 212 19.60 -10.51 -9.72
N ARG A 213 18.50 -9.81 -10.01
CA ARG A 213 18.53 -8.64 -10.91
C ARG A 213 19.38 -7.50 -10.36
N LEU A 214 19.29 -7.22 -9.06
CA LEU A 214 20.12 -6.21 -8.40
C LEU A 214 21.60 -6.56 -8.47
N GLU A 215 21.95 -7.83 -8.24
CA GLU A 215 23.32 -8.34 -8.38
C GLU A 215 23.82 -8.18 -9.82
N GLN A 216 23.02 -8.57 -10.82
CA GLN A 216 23.37 -8.42 -12.24
C GLN A 216 23.60 -6.96 -12.63
N VAL A 217 22.72 -6.04 -12.20
CA VAL A 217 22.89 -4.60 -12.45
C VAL A 217 24.18 -4.09 -11.80
N THR A 218 24.43 -4.49 -10.55
CA THR A 218 25.63 -4.08 -9.81
C THR A 218 26.90 -4.59 -10.46
N ALA A 219 26.94 -5.87 -10.83
CA ALA A 219 28.08 -6.49 -11.51
C ALA A 219 28.34 -5.83 -12.87
N ARG A 220 27.30 -5.64 -13.69
CA ARG A 220 27.44 -4.99 -14.99
C ARG A 220 27.95 -3.55 -14.86
N GLN A 221 27.47 -2.78 -13.89
CA GLN A 221 27.96 -1.42 -13.66
C GLN A 221 29.40 -1.40 -13.14
N GLY A 222 29.79 -2.36 -12.31
CA GLY A 222 31.17 -2.49 -11.83
C GLY A 222 32.17 -2.82 -12.93
N SER A 223 31.74 -3.54 -13.98
CA SER A 223 32.57 -3.89 -15.14
C SER A 223 32.42 -2.94 -16.34
N ASP A 224 31.60 -1.89 -16.26
CA ASP A 224 31.33 -0.98 -17.37
C ASP A 224 32.48 0.03 -17.57
N PRO A 225 33.26 -0.05 -18.66
CA PRO A 225 34.41 0.83 -18.87
C PRO A 225 34.00 2.26 -19.25
N ARG A 226 32.73 2.50 -19.61
CA ARG A 226 32.29 3.80 -20.17
C ARG A 226 32.40 4.95 -19.16
N ILE A 227 32.09 4.70 -17.89
CA ILE A 227 32.18 5.75 -16.85
C ILE A 227 33.66 6.10 -16.56
N PRO A 228 34.57 5.13 -16.31
CA PRO A 228 36.00 5.41 -16.23
C PRO A 228 36.55 6.15 -17.45
N ALA A 229 36.21 5.72 -18.67
CA ALA A 229 36.65 6.36 -19.90
C ALA A 229 36.14 7.82 -20.00
N ALA A 230 34.85 8.06 -19.74
CA ALA A 230 34.29 9.41 -19.76
C ALA A 230 34.94 10.33 -18.69
N ARG A 231 35.35 9.76 -17.54
CA ARG A 231 36.10 10.50 -16.51
C ARG A 231 37.52 10.85 -16.96
N GLN A 232 38.19 9.96 -17.70
CA GLN A 232 39.48 10.25 -18.32
C GLN A 232 39.35 11.35 -19.38
N ASP A 233 38.30 11.29 -20.23
CA ASP A 233 38.02 12.34 -21.22
C ASP A 233 37.76 13.70 -20.57
N LEU A 234 37.02 13.71 -19.46
CA LEU A 234 36.78 14.92 -18.66
C LEU A 234 38.07 15.46 -18.05
N ALA A 235 38.94 14.61 -17.51
CA ALA A 235 40.24 15.01 -17.00
C ALA A 235 41.11 15.63 -18.11
N ALA A 236 41.16 15.00 -19.28
CA ALA A 236 41.88 15.54 -20.44
C ALA A 236 41.29 16.89 -20.91
N ALA A 237 39.97 17.07 -20.86
CA ALA A 237 39.33 18.36 -21.16
C ALA A 237 39.67 19.43 -20.10
N HIS A 238 39.78 19.05 -18.83
CA HIS A 238 40.22 19.96 -17.76
C HIS A 238 41.67 20.39 -17.98
N ASP A 239 42.55 19.47 -18.37
CA ASP A 239 43.97 19.75 -18.60
C ASP A 239 44.14 20.69 -19.82
N ARG A 240 43.43 20.44 -20.94
CA ARG A 240 43.39 21.36 -22.09
C ARG A 240 42.90 22.76 -21.73
N TRP A 241 41.89 22.86 -20.86
CA TRP A 241 41.38 24.14 -20.38
C TRP A 241 42.41 24.85 -19.50
N GLN A 242 43.10 24.12 -18.63
CA GLN A 242 44.14 24.65 -17.77
C GLN A 242 45.34 25.16 -18.58
N GLU A 243 45.78 24.44 -19.61
CA GLU A 243 46.83 24.88 -20.54
C GLU A 243 46.44 26.19 -21.24
N LEU A 244 45.17 26.32 -21.64
CA LEU A 244 44.65 27.48 -22.35
C LEU A 244 44.48 28.72 -21.46
N THR A 245 44.11 28.54 -20.19
CA THR A 245 43.63 29.64 -19.32
C THR A 245 44.47 29.85 -18.05
N GLY A 246 45.41 28.95 -17.77
CA GLY A 246 46.17 28.90 -16.52
C GLY A 246 45.37 28.42 -15.30
N HIS A 247 44.08 28.12 -15.46
CA HIS A 247 43.19 27.78 -14.35
C HIS A 247 42.46 26.46 -14.61
N ARG A 248 42.42 25.56 -13.62
CA ARG A 248 41.71 24.29 -13.75
C ARG A 248 40.20 24.50 -13.54
N PRO A 249 39.34 24.02 -14.46
CA PRO A 249 37.90 24.10 -14.27
C PRO A 249 37.39 23.02 -13.30
N TYR A 250 36.23 23.29 -12.66
CA TYR A 250 35.55 22.36 -11.76
C TYR A 250 34.70 21.32 -12.49
#